data_AF-H8GUL3-F1
#
_entry.id   AF-H8GUL3-F1
#
_cell.length_a   1.000
_cell.length_b   1.000
_cell.length_c   1.000
_cell.angle_alpha   90.00
_cell.angle_beta   90.00
_cell.angle_gamma   90.00
#
_symmetry.space_group_name_H-M   'P 1'
#
loop_
_entity.id
_entity.type
_entity.pdbx_description
1 polymer ?
#
loop_
_entity_poly.entity_id
_entity_poly.type
_entity_poly.pdbx_seq_one_letter_code
_entity_poly.pdbx_strand_id
1 'polypeptide(L)'
;MAEAARAVASDVAASHLVDGDQLSGYAWEMNVWTHKGDALNPLTVGPDRAAMRASFQDLWPRSPQAGSNGGHDTEAAIAELTGKVNTDRAAVLVLLTNSAASQAGTAAQRTIGENSPAYLAALNNWTRLRTSSTTGATVQLAIAPDRPERLFDAVVVVPKQFTGAALDGERSALVAAQVQAAAPTSSGLPWWVWLLGGLAVAAGAVLSIRARNNRPAAGAVAGAGQSAATASASRSPKGAQKLALHVGDRSFALDAAKPGDTVCVLCGPGYPVGTSPGQYVVLSQTDLPPIRLLTVTRERQGLKLSPETDVSLGGELPATLPLKDAEYRLKLSGRAVRQNLPPRPYQADVVLSLKPLGETEN
;
A
#
# COMPACT_ATOMS: atom_id res chain seq x y z
N MET A 1 -18.50 -5.41 -18.51
CA MET A 1 -17.77 -5.35 -17.22
C MET A 1 -18.73 -5.32 -16.04
N ALA A 2 -19.69 -4.37 -15.99
CA ALA A 2 -20.69 -4.27 -14.92
C ALA A 2 -21.41 -5.60 -14.60
N GLU A 3 -21.82 -6.35 -15.64
CA GLU A 3 -22.52 -7.62 -15.45
C GLU A 3 -21.66 -8.70 -14.77
N ALA A 4 -20.37 -8.75 -15.10
CA ALA A 4 -19.41 -9.68 -14.52
C ALA A 4 -19.06 -9.28 -13.08
N ALA A 5 -18.88 -7.97 -12.82
CA ALA A 5 -18.66 -7.46 -11.46
C ALA A 5 -19.87 -7.75 -10.56
N ARG A 6 -21.08 -7.65 -11.11
CA ARG A 6 -22.33 -8.03 -10.42
C ARG A 6 -22.36 -9.50 -10.04
N ALA A 7 -21.94 -10.39 -10.94
CA ALA A 7 -21.88 -11.82 -10.65
C ALA A 7 -20.92 -12.09 -9.48
N VAL A 8 -19.68 -11.58 -9.58
CA VAL A 8 -18.67 -11.71 -8.51
C VAL A 8 -19.16 -11.10 -7.20
N ALA A 9 -19.74 -9.90 -7.21
CA ALA A 9 -20.28 -9.27 -6.01
C ALA A 9 -21.41 -10.09 -5.37
N SER A 10 -22.29 -10.67 -6.20
CA SER A 10 -23.38 -11.54 -5.73
C SER A 10 -22.82 -12.82 -5.09
N ASP A 11 -21.83 -13.45 -5.71
CA ASP A 11 -21.23 -14.69 -5.24
C ASP A 11 -20.46 -14.47 -3.92
N VAL A 12 -19.68 -13.37 -3.84
CA VAL A 12 -18.99 -12.96 -2.61
C VAL A 12 -20.00 -12.67 -1.49
N ALA A 13 -21.06 -11.91 -1.78
CA ALA A 13 -22.10 -11.60 -0.81
C ALA A 13 -22.82 -12.85 -0.32
N ALA A 14 -23.18 -13.76 -1.23
CA ALA A 14 -23.86 -15.01 -0.89
C ALA A 14 -22.98 -15.94 -0.05
N SER A 15 -21.67 -15.96 -0.29
CA SER A 15 -20.72 -16.86 0.39
C SER A 15 -20.29 -16.36 1.78
N HIS A 16 -20.30 -15.05 2.03
CA HIS A 16 -19.68 -14.48 3.23
C HIS A 16 -20.64 -13.74 4.16
N LEU A 17 -21.80 -13.28 3.67
CA LEU A 17 -22.72 -12.53 4.52
C LEU A 17 -23.65 -13.45 5.30
N VAL A 18 -23.80 -13.17 6.58
CA VAL A 18 -24.72 -13.85 7.49
C VAL A 18 -25.94 -12.98 7.78
N ASP A 19 -26.97 -13.58 8.38
CA ASP A 19 -28.19 -12.85 8.68
C ASP A 19 -27.91 -11.73 9.70
N GLY A 20 -28.50 -10.56 9.46
CA GLY A 20 -28.24 -9.33 10.19
C GLY A 20 -27.14 -8.44 9.61
N ASP A 21 -26.30 -8.97 8.69
CA ASP A 21 -25.31 -8.13 8.00
C ASP A 21 -25.99 -7.05 7.15
N GLN A 22 -25.28 -5.93 6.94
CA GLN A 22 -25.71 -4.86 6.03
C GLN A 22 -24.85 -4.86 4.77
N LEU A 23 -25.50 -4.74 3.62
CA LEU A 23 -24.86 -4.72 2.31
C LEU A 23 -25.30 -3.48 1.53
N SER A 24 -24.32 -2.72 1.02
CA SER A 24 -24.58 -1.58 0.15
C SER A 24 -23.90 -1.78 -1.20
N GLY A 25 -24.62 -1.47 -2.28
CA GLY A 25 -24.09 -1.47 -3.64
C GLY A 25 -23.89 -0.04 -4.15
N TYR A 26 -22.67 0.30 -4.55
CA TYR A 26 -22.34 1.61 -5.12
C TYR A 26 -21.80 1.46 -6.55
N ALA A 27 -22.19 2.38 -7.43
CA ALA A 27 -21.67 2.45 -8.80
C ALA A 27 -20.54 3.47 -8.87
N TRP A 28 -19.42 3.11 -9.51
CA TRP A 28 -18.25 3.99 -9.60
C TRP A 28 -17.37 3.68 -10.82
N GLU A 29 -16.68 4.70 -11.31
CA GLU A 29 -15.68 4.73 -12.39
C GLU A 29 -14.74 5.89 -12.03
N MET A 30 -14.78 7.00 -12.76
CA MET A 30 -14.02 8.21 -12.39
C MET A 30 -14.60 8.91 -11.15
N ASN A 31 -15.90 8.76 -10.92
CA ASN A 31 -16.62 9.25 -9.74
C ASN A 31 -17.60 8.18 -9.28
N VAL A 32 -18.11 8.28 -8.05
CA VAL A 32 -19.27 7.50 -7.62
C VAL A 32 -20.53 8.17 -8.16
N TRP A 33 -21.51 7.40 -8.63
CA TRP A 33 -22.79 7.94 -9.08
C TRP A 33 -23.97 7.14 -8.55
N THR A 34 -25.14 7.77 -8.60
CA THR A 34 -26.37 7.13 -8.18
C THR A 34 -26.88 6.16 -9.23
N HIS A 35 -27.24 4.94 -8.84
CA HIS A 35 -27.86 3.93 -9.69
C HIS A 35 -29.18 3.44 -9.09
N LYS A 36 -29.95 2.66 -9.86
CA LYS A 36 -31.30 2.24 -9.48
C LYS A 36 -31.34 1.49 -8.13
N GLY A 37 -30.34 0.67 -7.85
CA GLY A 37 -30.27 -0.14 -6.63
C GLY A 37 -29.91 0.65 -5.38
N ASP A 38 -29.50 1.92 -5.47
CA ASP A 38 -29.13 2.73 -4.30
C ASP A 38 -30.28 2.92 -3.32
N ALA A 39 -31.52 2.85 -3.78
CA ALA A 39 -32.71 2.90 -2.91
C ALA A 39 -32.77 1.72 -1.91
N LEU A 40 -31.99 0.67 -2.15
CA LEU A 40 -31.89 -0.48 -1.25
C LEU A 40 -30.74 -0.35 -0.24
N ASN A 41 -29.92 0.71 -0.29
CA ASN A 41 -28.77 0.87 0.60
C ASN A 41 -29.18 1.43 1.99
N PRO A 42 -28.72 0.82 3.11
CA PRO A 42 -28.14 -0.51 3.20
C PRO A 42 -29.22 -1.61 3.18
N LEU A 43 -28.97 -2.69 2.44
CA LEU A 43 -29.82 -3.88 2.42
C LEU A 43 -29.45 -4.75 3.62
N THR A 44 -30.38 -4.97 4.53
CA THR A 44 -30.17 -5.90 5.66
C THR A 44 -30.39 -7.33 5.19
N VAL A 45 -29.40 -8.18 5.41
CA VAL A 45 -29.41 -9.59 5.06
C VAL A 45 -30.32 -10.36 6.01
N GLY A 46 -31.33 -11.01 5.46
CA GLY A 46 -32.32 -11.80 6.18
C GLY A 46 -32.13 -13.31 6.03
N PRO A 47 -32.88 -14.11 6.81
CA PRO A 47 -32.73 -15.56 6.87
C PRO A 47 -33.21 -16.30 5.62
N ASP A 48 -34.17 -15.73 4.88
CA ASP A 48 -34.66 -16.32 3.63
C ASP A 48 -33.91 -15.76 2.41
N ARG A 49 -32.78 -16.39 2.08
CA ARG A 49 -31.97 -16.01 0.91
C ARG A 49 -32.70 -16.21 -0.42
N ALA A 50 -33.65 -17.13 -0.48
CA ALA A 50 -34.43 -17.34 -1.71
C ALA A 50 -35.37 -16.15 -1.95
N ALA A 51 -36.06 -15.68 -0.91
CA ALA A 51 -36.90 -14.48 -0.98
C ALA A 51 -36.09 -13.21 -1.29
N MET A 52 -34.86 -13.11 -0.80
CA MET A 52 -33.99 -11.94 -1.03
C MET A 52 -33.27 -11.92 -2.37
N ARG A 53 -33.33 -13.01 -3.16
CA ARG A 53 -32.58 -13.14 -4.41
C ARG A 53 -32.80 -11.96 -5.36
N ALA A 54 -34.05 -11.51 -5.49
CA ALA A 54 -34.39 -10.36 -6.33
C ALA A 54 -33.74 -9.06 -5.81
N SER A 55 -33.83 -8.79 -4.50
CA SER A 55 -33.21 -7.62 -3.87
C SER A 55 -31.69 -7.60 -4.04
N PHE A 56 -31.02 -8.75 -3.90
CA PHE A 56 -29.57 -8.86 -4.15
C PHE A 56 -29.25 -8.54 -5.62
N GLN A 57 -30.02 -9.05 -6.57
CA GLN A 57 -29.80 -8.78 -8.00
C GLN A 57 -30.13 -7.33 -8.41
N ASP A 58 -31.05 -6.68 -7.69
CA ASP A 58 -31.44 -5.29 -7.90
C ASP A 58 -30.51 -4.29 -7.20
N LEU A 59 -29.77 -4.73 -6.16
CA LEU A 59 -28.81 -3.91 -5.42
C LEU A 59 -27.62 -3.47 -6.27
N TRP A 60 -27.24 -4.25 -7.29
CA TRP A 60 -26.02 -4.00 -8.03
C TRP A 60 -26.21 -3.07 -9.24
N PRO A 61 -25.22 -2.21 -9.55
CA PRO A 61 -25.21 -1.42 -10.77
C PRO A 61 -25.28 -2.32 -12.02
N ARG A 62 -26.09 -1.92 -13.01
CA ARG A 62 -26.33 -2.72 -14.23
C ARG A 62 -25.62 -2.20 -15.46
N SER A 63 -25.21 -0.94 -15.45
CA SER A 63 -24.57 -0.27 -16.57
C SER A 63 -23.42 0.60 -16.10
N PRO A 64 -22.47 0.90 -17.00
CA PRO A 64 -21.57 2.05 -16.85
C PRO A 64 -22.34 3.35 -16.59
N GLN A 65 -21.62 4.39 -16.15
CA GLN A 65 -22.21 5.73 -16.03
C GLN A 65 -22.67 6.22 -17.41
N ALA A 66 -23.87 6.79 -17.48
CA ALA A 66 -24.38 7.37 -18.73
C ALA A 66 -23.44 8.48 -19.22
N GLY A 67 -23.02 8.39 -20.49
CA GLY A 67 -22.05 9.33 -21.07
C GLY A 67 -20.60 9.12 -20.63
N SER A 68 -20.30 8.00 -19.96
CA SER A 68 -18.93 7.66 -19.62
C SER A 68 -18.08 7.37 -20.86
N ASN A 69 -16.83 7.83 -20.80
CA ASN A 69 -15.77 7.48 -21.75
C ASN A 69 -14.85 6.36 -21.19
N GLY A 70 -15.29 5.67 -20.14
CA GLY A 70 -14.51 4.66 -19.42
C GLY A 70 -13.52 5.27 -18.42
N GLY A 71 -12.52 4.48 -18.07
CA GLY A 71 -11.61 4.78 -16.95
C GLY A 71 -12.19 4.42 -15.60
N HIS A 72 -11.37 4.54 -14.56
CA HIS A 72 -11.77 4.39 -13.18
C HIS A 72 -10.76 5.07 -12.24
N ASP A 73 -11.24 5.61 -11.13
CA ASP A 73 -10.42 6.26 -10.11
C ASP A 73 -10.70 5.61 -8.75
N THR A 74 -9.85 4.64 -8.41
CA THR A 74 -9.93 3.93 -7.14
C THR A 74 -9.71 4.85 -5.95
N GLU A 75 -8.80 5.84 -6.06
CA GLU A 75 -8.55 6.79 -4.97
C GLU A 75 -9.78 7.68 -4.73
N ALA A 76 -10.43 8.15 -5.80
CA ALA A 76 -11.65 8.95 -5.69
C ALA A 76 -12.80 8.14 -5.08
N ALA A 77 -13.00 6.90 -5.53
CA ALA A 77 -14.01 6.02 -4.96
C ALA A 77 -13.76 5.73 -3.47
N ILE A 78 -12.51 5.48 -3.08
CA ILE A 78 -12.16 5.30 -1.66
C ILE A 78 -12.44 6.58 -0.87
N ALA A 79 -11.96 7.73 -1.34
CA ALA A 79 -12.13 9.00 -0.64
C ALA A 79 -13.62 9.34 -0.41
N GLU A 80 -14.47 9.11 -1.40
CA GLU A 80 -15.90 9.39 -1.29
C GLU A 80 -16.64 8.35 -0.45
N LEU A 81 -16.46 7.07 -0.74
CA LEU A 81 -17.24 6.01 -0.09
C LEU A 81 -16.87 5.85 1.37
N THR A 82 -15.58 5.97 1.73
CA THR A 82 -15.18 5.95 3.15
C THR A 82 -15.79 7.10 3.94
N GLY A 83 -16.03 8.26 3.31
CA GLY A 83 -16.78 9.36 3.91
C GLY A 83 -18.25 9.01 4.17
N LYS A 84 -18.87 8.21 3.30
CA LYS A 84 -20.26 7.74 3.44
C LYS A 84 -20.44 6.66 4.51
N VAL A 85 -19.44 5.79 4.71
CA VAL A 85 -19.49 4.69 5.71
C VAL A 85 -18.67 4.97 6.98
N ASN A 86 -18.14 6.18 7.17
CA ASN A 86 -17.09 6.51 8.16
C ASN A 86 -17.44 6.23 9.64
N THR A 87 -18.71 6.02 9.97
CA THR A 87 -19.16 5.79 11.34
C THR A 87 -19.15 4.32 11.76
N ASP A 88 -19.07 3.38 10.82
CA ASP A 88 -19.17 1.97 11.13
C ASP A 88 -17.78 1.33 11.30
N ARG A 89 -17.49 0.87 12.52
CA ARG A 89 -16.22 0.24 12.85
C ARG A 89 -16.09 -1.17 12.28
N ALA A 90 -17.19 -1.79 11.88
CA ALA A 90 -17.25 -3.12 11.30
C ALA A 90 -17.36 -3.11 9.76
N ALA A 91 -17.33 -1.93 9.13
CA ALA A 91 -17.47 -1.83 7.69
C ALA A 91 -16.26 -2.41 6.94
N VAL A 92 -16.51 -3.01 5.78
CA VAL A 92 -15.49 -3.43 4.82
C VAL A 92 -15.90 -2.90 3.46
N LEU A 93 -15.04 -2.11 2.83
CA LEU A 93 -15.24 -1.61 1.48
C LEU A 93 -14.48 -2.50 0.50
N VAL A 94 -15.18 -3.03 -0.49
CA VAL A 94 -14.60 -3.84 -1.58
C VAL A 94 -14.89 -3.16 -2.91
N LEU A 95 -13.84 -2.69 -3.59
CA LEU A 95 -13.94 -2.13 -4.93
C LEU A 95 -13.57 -3.19 -5.95
N LEU A 96 -14.52 -3.55 -6.83
CA LEU A 96 -14.30 -4.47 -7.93
C LEU A 96 -14.00 -3.69 -9.21
N THR A 97 -12.86 -3.96 -9.83
CA THR A 97 -12.36 -3.24 -11.01
C THR A 97 -11.50 -4.17 -11.88
N ASN A 98 -11.35 -3.85 -13.16
CA ASN A 98 -10.43 -4.57 -14.04
C ASN A 98 -8.95 -4.29 -13.73
N SER A 99 -8.66 -3.22 -13.02
CA SER A 99 -7.32 -2.84 -12.56
C SER A 99 -7.43 -2.08 -11.24
N ALA A 100 -6.62 -2.44 -10.26
CA ALA A 100 -6.56 -1.73 -8.98
C ALA A 100 -5.76 -0.42 -9.02
N ALA A 101 -5.05 -0.14 -10.12
CA ALA A 101 -4.44 1.15 -10.39
C ALA A 101 -5.40 2.02 -11.21
N SER A 102 -5.63 3.24 -10.75
CA SER A 102 -6.53 4.21 -11.39
C SER A 102 -6.08 4.61 -12.78
N GLN A 103 -7.04 4.75 -13.70
CA GLN A 103 -6.82 5.03 -15.11
C GLN A 103 -7.87 6.04 -15.61
N ALA A 104 -7.42 7.14 -16.21
CA ALA A 104 -8.32 8.07 -16.88
C ALA A 104 -8.88 7.44 -18.17
N GLY A 105 -10.16 7.65 -18.45
CA GLY A 105 -10.81 7.15 -19.69
C GLY A 105 -10.37 7.91 -20.94
N THR A 106 -9.95 9.17 -20.78
CA THR A 106 -9.53 10.05 -21.88
C THR A 106 -8.33 10.90 -21.46
N ALA A 107 -7.61 11.46 -22.43
CA ALA A 107 -6.47 12.34 -22.17
C ALA A 107 -6.85 13.66 -21.45
N ALA A 108 -8.11 14.10 -21.58
CA ALA A 108 -8.60 15.31 -20.91
C ALA A 108 -9.02 15.07 -19.45
N GLN A 109 -9.28 13.81 -19.08
CA GLN A 109 -9.61 13.44 -17.71
C GLN A 109 -8.36 13.21 -16.88
N ARG A 110 -8.46 13.46 -15.58
CA ARG A 110 -7.39 13.19 -14.61
C ARG A 110 -7.99 12.46 -13.43
N THR A 111 -7.26 11.46 -12.94
CA THR A 111 -7.53 10.87 -11.64
C THR A 111 -7.08 11.83 -10.55
N ILE A 112 -7.68 11.77 -9.37
CA ILE A 112 -7.28 12.61 -8.23
C ILE A 112 -5.88 12.24 -7.73
N GLY A 113 -5.50 10.97 -7.94
CA GLY A 113 -4.21 10.40 -7.57
C GLY A 113 -4.00 10.20 -6.07
N GLU A 114 -2.95 9.45 -5.75
CA GLU A 114 -2.61 9.01 -4.40
C GLU A 114 -2.24 10.16 -3.44
N ASN A 115 -1.84 11.31 -3.96
CA ASN A 115 -1.48 12.49 -3.15
C ASN A 115 -2.66 13.44 -2.94
N SER A 116 -3.86 13.08 -3.40
CA SER A 116 -5.05 13.90 -3.18
C SER A 116 -5.30 14.08 -1.68
N PRO A 117 -5.51 15.32 -1.19
CA PRO A 117 -5.83 15.57 0.21
C PRO A 117 -7.04 14.77 0.70
N ALA A 118 -8.05 14.56 -0.15
CA ALA A 118 -9.24 13.79 0.19
C ALA A 118 -8.93 12.31 0.39
N TYR A 119 -8.09 11.73 -0.47
CA TYR A 119 -7.67 10.33 -0.35
C TYR A 119 -6.77 10.11 0.86
N LEU A 120 -5.79 11.00 1.08
CA LEU A 120 -4.94 10.96 2.27
C LEU A 120 -5.77 11.13 3.56
N ALA A 121 -6.80 11.99 3.54
CA ALA A 121 -7.73 12.13 4.66
C ALA A 121 -8.52 10.85 4.94
N ALA A 122 -8.97 10.13 3.91
CA ALA A 122 -9.60 8.81 4.08
C ALA A 122 -8.64 7.81 4.72
N LEU A 123 -7.38 7.77 4.26
CA LEU A 123 -6.33 6.90 4.81
C LEU A 123 -5.90 7.26 6.24
N ASN A 124 -6.36 8.37 6.81
CA ASN A 124 -6.16 8.64 8.24
C ASN A 124 -7.00 7.71 9.12
N ASN A 125 -8.18 7.30 8.68
CA ASN A 125 -9.10 6.44 9.43
C ASN A 125 -9.24 5.03 8.84
N TRP A 126 -8.87 4.87 7.57
CA TRP A 126 -9.00 3.63 6.82
C TRP A 126 -7.63 3.10 6.39
N THR A 127 -7.58 1.80 6.13
CA THR A 127 -6.41 1.08 5.63
C THR A 127 -6.82 0.32 4.39
N ARG A 128 -6.22 0.66 3.24
CA ARG A 128 -6.21 -0.21 2.07
C ARG A 128 -5.34 -1.41 2.39
N LEU A 129 -5.91 -2.61 2.36
CA LEU A 129 -5.19 -3.85 2.68
C LEU A 129 -4.04 -4.07 1.69
N ARG A 130 -2.98 -4.76 2.16
CA ARG A 130 -1.76 -5.01 1.37
C ARG A 130 -2.09 -5.65 0.03
N THR A 131 -1.36 -5.20 -0.98
CA THR A 131 -1.51 -5.70 -2.35
C THR A 131 -0.84 -7.06 -2.50
N SER A 132 -1.53 -8.03 -3.08
CA SER A 132 -0.98 -9.36 -3.40
C SER A 132 -0.64 -9.51 -4.89
N SER A 133 -1.09 -8.58 -5.73
CA SER A 133 -0.91 -8.64 -7.18
C SER A 133 -0.01 -7.52 -7.72
N THR A 134 0.57 -7.77 -8.90
CA THR A 134 1.33 -6.78 -9.67
C THR A 134 0.46 -5.60 -10.14
N THR A 135 -0.86 -5.76 -10.18
CA THR A 135 -1.84 -4.73 -10.55
C THR A 135 -2.20 -3.79 -9.39
N GLY A 136 -1.79 -4.12 -8.16
CA GLY A 136 -2.11 -3.35 -6.96
C GLY A 136 -3.42 -3.73 -6.27
N ALA A 137 -3.99 -4.87 -6.64
CA ALA A 137 -5.17 -5.41 -6.00
C ALA A 137 -4.81 -6.04 -4.66
N THR A 138 -5.74 -5.99 -3.71
CA THR A 138 -5.62 -6.77 -2.48
C THR A 138 -5.73 -8.26 -2.80
N VAL A 139 -6.66 -8.63 -3.68
CA VAL A 139 -6.86 -9.99 -4.17
C VAL A 139 -7.40 -9.95 -5.59
N GLN A 140 -7.15 -10.99 -6.38
CA GLN A 140 -7.75 -11.16 -7.69
C GLN A 140 -8.84 -12.24 -7.62
N LEU A 141 -10.01 -11.96 -8.17
CA LEU A 141 -11.21 -12.80 -8.12
C LEU A 141 -11.52 -13.32 -9.53
N ALA A 142 -11.70 -14.64 -9.68
CA ALA A 142 -12.13 -15.20 -10.95
C ALA A 142 -13.57 -14.77 -11.28
N ILE A 143 -13.79 -14.35 -12.53
CA ILE A 143 -15.12 -13.95 -13.01
C ILE A 143 -16.07 -15.14 -13.09
N ALA A 144 -15.54 -16.30 -13.47
CA ALA A 144 -16.30 -17.53 -13.54
C ALA A 144 -15.37 -18.74 -13.36
N PRO A 145 -15.86 -19.86 -12.78
CA PRO A 145 -15.05 -21.06 -12.56
C PRO A 145 -14.52 -21.68 -13.86
N ASP A 146 -15.24 -21.49 -14.98
CA ASP A 146 -14.90 -22.02 -16.30
C ASP A 146 -13.90 -21.14 -17.07
N ARG A 147 -13.57 -19.94 -16.58
CA ARG A 147 -12.66 -18.97 -17.21
C ARG A 147 -11.69 -18.36 -16.21
N PRO A 148 -10.80 -19.17 -15.60
CA PRO A 148 -9.88 -18.72 -14.54
C PRO A 148 -8.91 -17.63 -15.01
N GLU A 149 -8.68 -17.49 -16.32
CA GLU A 149 -7.84 -16.44 -16.90
C GLU A 149 -8.48 -15.04 -16.82
N ARG A 150 -9.80 -14.95 -16.61
CA ARG A 150 -10.51 -13.67 -16.49
C ARG A 150 -10.68 -13.32 -15.02
N LEU A 151 -9.84 -12.40 -14.56
CA LEU A 151 -9.80 -11.95 -13.18
C LEU A 151 -10.36 -10.52 -13.05
N PHE A 152 -11.03 -10.25 -11.93
CA PHE A 152 -11.24 -8.92 -11.40
C PHE A 152 -10.22 -8.64 -10.31
N ASP A 153 -9.75 -7.41 -10.27
CA ASP A 153 -9.04 -6.89 -9.13
C ASP A 153 -10.05 -6.44 -8.07
N ALA A 154 -9.85 -6.92 -6.84
CA ALA A 154 -10.54 -6.43 -5.67
C ALA A 154 -9.58 -5.60 -4.82
N VAL A 155 -9.92 -4.32 -4.62
CA VAL A 155 -9.26 -3.45 -3.65
C VAL A 155 -10.10 -3.46 -2.37
N VAL A 156 -9.52 -3.95 -1.28
CA VAL A 156 -10.22 -4.03 0.00
C VAL A 156 -9.70 -2.93 0.92
N VAL A 157 -10.61 -2.17 1.50
CA VAL A 157 -10.33 -1.09 2.44
C VAL A 157 -11.14 -1.33 3.71
N VAL A 158 -10.46 -1.28 4.85
CA VAL A 158 -11.05 -1.52 6.18
C VAL A 158 -10.74 -0.35 7.11
N PRO A 159 -11.55 -0.07 8.13
CA PRO A 159 -11.22 0.91 9.16
C PRO A 159 -9.93 0.52 9.88
N LYS A 160 -9.11 1.48 10.33
CA LYS A 160 -7.85 1.21 11.04
C LYS A 160 -8.03 0.44 12.34
N GLN A 161 -9.19 0.57 12.99
CA GLN A 161 -9.53 -0.23 14.16
C GLN A 161 -9.82 -1.70 13.85
N PHE A 162 -9.96 -2.09 12.57
CA PHE A 162 -10.13 -3.49 12.20
C PHE A 162 -8.84 -4.26 12.45
N THR A 163 -8.89 -5.23 13.37
CA THR A 163 -7.71 -5.99 13.79
C THR A 163 -7.52 -7.29 13.00
N GLY A 164 -8.54 -7.74 12.26
CA GLY A 164 -8.53 -9.04 11.59
C GLY A 164 -8.35 -10.24 12.54
N ALA A 165 -8.58 -10.04 13.84
CA ALA A 165 -8.50 -11.12 14.83
C ALA A 165 -9.56 -12.18 14.51
N ALA A 166 -9.20 -13.45 14.70
CA ALA A 166 -10.16 -14.54 14.60
C ALA A 166 -11.31 -14.32 15.58
N LEU A 167 -12.53 -14.65 15.16
CA LEU A 167 -13.70 -14.57 16.02
C LEU A 167 -13.67 -15.74 17.01
N ASP A 168 -14.07 -15.49 18.26
CA ASP A 168 -14.15 -16.51 19.32
C ASP A 168 -15.33 -17.49 19.13
N GLY A 169 -16.05 -17.40 18.01
CA GLY A 169 -17.19 -18.25 17.65
C GLY A 169 -17.67 -17.99 16.23
N GLU A 170 -18.71 -18.71 15.80
CA GLU A 170 -19.31 -18.51 14.49
C GLU A 170 -19.93 -17.11 14.39
N ARG A 171 -19.66 -16.42 13.27
CA ARG A 171 -20.11 -15.04 13.03
C ARG A 171 -21.64 -14.92 13.10
N SER A 172 -22.37 -15.90 12.57
CA SER A 172 -23.84 -15.96 12.63
C SER A 172 -24.36 -15.92 14.07
N ALA A 173 -23.73 -16.66 15.00
CA ALA A 173 -24.10 -16.66 16.40
C ALA A 173 -23.81 -15.32 17.09
N LEU A 174 -22.67 -14.69 16.77
CA LEU A 174 -22.28 -13.39 17.32
C LEU A 174 -23.22 -12.27 16.88
N VAL A 175 -23.60 -12.25 15.60
CA VAL A 175 -24.56 -11.26 15.07
C VAL A 175 -25.95 -11.49 15.65
N ALA A 176 -26.42 -12.74 15.72
CA ALA A 176 -27.71 -13.07 16.33
C ALA A 176 -27.78 -12.63 17.80
N ALA A 177 -26.71 -12.85 18.57
CA ALA A 177 -26.62 -12.40 19.97
C ALA A 177 -26.67 -10.87 20.08
N GLN A 178 -26.03 -10.14 19.16
CA GLN A 178 -26.05 -8.67 19.15
C GLN A 178 -27.44 -8.12 18.80
N VAL A 179 -28.14 -8.71 17.82
CA VAL A 179 -29.51 -8.33 17.46
C VAL A 179 -30.47 -8.59 18.63
N GLN A 180 -30.31 -9.73 19.33
CA GLN A 180 -31.10 -10.04 20.52
C GLN A 180 -30.81 -9.09 21.70
N ALA A 181 -29.55 -8.68 21.89
CA ALA A 181 -29.17 -7.72 22.93
C ALA A 181 -29.64 -6.29 22.61
N ALA A 182 -29.76 -5.93 21.32
CA ALA A 182 -30.25 -4.63 20.87
C ALA A 182 -31.79 -4.56 20.79
N ALA A 183 -32.49 -5.69 20.88
CA ALA A 183 -33.94 -5.68 21.04
C ALA A 183 -34.27 -4.86 22.30
N PRO A 184 -35.23 -3.91 22.23
CA PRO A 184 -35.58 -3.10 23.38
C PRO A 184 -36.09 -4.04 24.47
N THR A 185 -35.25 -4.31 25.44
CA THR A 185 -35.71 -4.81 26.72
C THR A 185 -36.67 -3.73 27.20
N SER A 186 -37.95 -4.09 27.32
CA SER A 186 -38.94 -3.32 28.07
C SER A 186 -38.52 -3.34 29.54
N SER A 187 -37.38 -2.70 29.83
CA SER A 187 -36.93 -2.42 31.18
C SER A 187 -37.77 -1.26 31.68
N GLY A 188 -38.99 -1.60 32.09
CA GLY A 188 -39.74 -0.85 33.08
C GLY A 188 -38.97 -0.89 34.40
N LEU A 189 -37.80 -0.25 34.44
CA LEU A 189 -37.13 0.09 35.68
C LEU A 189 -37.87 1.30 36.25
N PRO A 190 -38.57 1.13 37.38
CA PRO A 190 -39.35 2.21 37.96
C PRO A 190 -38.43 3.40 38.28
N TRP A 191 -38.91 4.60 37.95
CA TRP A 191 -38.20 5.89 38.00
C TRP A 191 -37.43 6.20 39.31
N TRP A 192 -37.75 5.53 40.42
CA TRP A 192 -37.06 5.69 41.70
C TRP A 192 -35.61 5.16 41.72
N VAL A 193 -35.24 4.26 40.81
CA VAL A 193 -33.85 3.78 40.69
C VAL A 193 -32.91 4.89 40.20
N TRP A 194 -33.42 5.82 39.38
CA TRP A 194 -32.67 7.00 38.93
C TRP A 194 -32.48 8.05 40.04
N LEU A 195 -33.39 8.13 41.01
CA LEU A 195 -33.25 8.99 42.19
C LEU A 195 -32.13 8.53 43.13
N LEU A 196 -31.93 7.21 43.27
CA LEU A 196 -30.87 6.66 44.12
C LEU A 196 -29.48 6.75 43.47
N GLY A 197 -29.39 6.62 42.14
CA GLY A 197 -28.12 6.76 41.41
C GLY A 197 -27.53 8.17 41.44
N GLY A 198 -28.37 9.21 41.45
CA GLY A 198 -27.92 10.61 41.57
C GLY A 198 -27.26 10.93 42.90
N LEU A 199 -27.59 10.21 43.97
CA LEU A 199 -27.06 10.45 45.32
C LEU A 199 -25.68 9.82 45.54
N ALA A 200 -25.34 8.76 44.80
CA ALA A 200 -24.03 8.09 44.88
C ALA A 200 -22.91 8.84 44.11
N VAL A 201 -23.26 9.54 43.02
CA VAL A 201 -22.28 10.31 42.23
C VAL A 201 -21.84 11.59 42.97
N ALA A 202 -22.69 12.17 43.82
CA ALA A 202 -22.33 13.30 44.67
C ALA A 202 -21.32 12.94 45.79
N ALA A 203 -21.31 11.69 46.25
CA ALA A 203 -20.37 11.22 47.28
C ALA A 203 -18.98 10.85 46.71
N GLY A 204 -18.91 10.44 45.43
CA GLY A 204 -17.65 10.01 44.79
C GLY A 204 -16.71 11.15 44.36
N ALA A 205 -17.21 12.38 44.20
CA ALA A 205 -16.45 13.51 43.69
C ALA A 205 -15.55 14.22 44.74
N VAL A 206 -15.65 13.85 46.02
CA VAL A 206 -14.90 14.51 47.12
C VAL A 206 -13.56 13.81 47.43
N LEU A 207 -13.31 12.60 46.93
CA LEU A 207 -12.12 11.80 47.28
C LEU A 207 -10.96 11.83 46.27
N SER A 208 -11.15 12.35 45.06
CA SER A 208 -10.13 12.32 43.99
C SER A 208 -9.28 13.59 43.86
N ILE A 209 -9.49 14.61 44.70
CA ILE A 209 -8.75 15.89 44.66
C ILE A 209 -7.47 15.88 45.53
N ARG A 210 -7.16 14.80 46.27
CA ARG A 210 -6.07 14.80 47.28
C ARG A 210 -4.84 13.92 46.99
N ALA A 211 -4.57 13.57 45.72
CA ALA A 211 -3.39 12.77 45.35
C ALA A 211 -2.53 13.39 44.22
N ARG A 212 -2.48 14.73 44.15
CA ARG A 212 -1.47 15.48 43.38
C ARG A 212 -0.59 16.25 44.36
N ASN A 213 0.56 15.66 44.72
CA ASN A 213 1.84 16.34 45.03
C ASN A 213 2.80 15.37 45.72
N ASN A 214 3.87 14.97 45.03
CA ASN A 214 5.26 14.97 45.55
C ASN A 214 6.24 14.49 44.45
N ARG A 215 7.09 15.41 43.97
CA ARG A 215 8.36 15.16 43.24
C ARG A 215 9.46 14.78 44.26
N PRO A 216 10.58 14.09 43.91
CA PRO A 216 11.77 14.65 43.20
C PRO A 216 12.38 13.66 42.17
N ALA A 217 13.02 14.04 41.05
CA ALA A 217 14.37 14.60 40.81
C ALA A 217 15.58 13.69 41.18
N ALA A 218 16.45 13.49 40.18
CA ALA A 218 17.90 13.19 40.21
C ALA A 218 18.33 11.84 39.58
N GLY A 219 19.40 11.88 38.77
CA GLY A 219 20.19 10.71 38.40
C GLY A 219 20.88 10.79 37.04
N ALA A 220 22.01 11.48 36.96
CA ALA A 220 22.98 11.38 35.87
C ALA A 220 23.82 10.11 35.99
N VAL A 221 24.17 9.43 34.88
CA VAL A 221 25.43 8.66 34.78
C VAL A 221 25.94 8.66 33.33
N ALA A 222 27.21 8.98 33.20
CA ALA A 222 28.05 8.92 32.01
C ALA A 222 28.37 7.46 31.59
N GLY A 223 28.77 7.28 30.33
CA GLY A 223 29.27 6.00 29.83
C GLY A 223 30.02 6.15 28.52
N ALA A 224 31.32 6.44 28.61
CA ALA A 224 32.27 6.43 27.51
C ALA A 224 32.54 4.99 27.03
N GLY A 225 32.88 4.83 25.74
CA GLY A 225 33.30 3.56 25.18
C GLY A 225 33.84 3.70 23.76
N GLN A 226 35.14 3.93 23.65
CA GLN A 226 35.93 3.85 22.43
C GLN A 226 36.00 2.40 21.92
N SER A 227 36.08 2.20 20.61
CA SER A 227 37.00 1.23 20.02
C SER A 227 37.22 1.52 18.54
N ALA A 228 38.50 1.64 18.22
CA ALA A 228 39.09 1.90 16.93
C ALA A 228 39.61 0.59 16.30
N ALA A 229 40.04 0.74 15.05
CA ALA A 229 40.91 -0.16 14.28
C ALA A 229 40.17 -1.34 13.61
N THR A 230 40.48 -1.75 12.38
CA THR A 230 41.74 -1.68 11.63
C THR A 230 41.49 -1.63 10.12
N ALA A 231 42.21 -0.77 9.43
CA ALA A 231 42.38 -0.80 7.98
C ALA A 231 43.41 -1.87 7.59
N SER A 232 43.06 -2.75 6.66
CA SER A 232 43.96 -3.75 6.08
C SER A 232 44.39 -3.30 4.69
N ALA A 233 45.65 -2.88 4.55
CA ALA A 233 46.26 -2.53 3.28
C ALA A 233 46.72 -3.79 2.52
N SER A 234 46.04 -4.14 1.43
CA SER A 234 46.51 -5.15 0.47
C SER A 234 47.26 -4.48 -0.67
N ARG A 235 48.50 -4.90 -0.90
CA ARG A 235 49.31 -4.53 -2.07
C ARG A 235 48.71 -5.15 -3.34
N SER A 236 48.50 -4.33 -4.36
CA SER A 236 48.06 -4.77 -5.70
C SER A 236 49.19 -4.71 -6.73
N PRO A 237 49.11 -5.51 -7.80
CA PRO A 237 50.17 -5.72 -8.79
C PRO A 237 50.31 -4.52 -9.74
N LYS A 238 51.54 -4.28 -10.18
CA LYS A 238 51.91 -3.24 -11.14
C LYS A 238 51.53 -3.69 -12.56
N GLY A 239 50.69 -2.93 -13.26
CA GLY A 239 50.56 -3.04 -14.72
C GLY A 239 49.15 -3.03 -15.32
N ALA A 240 48.07 -2.99 -14.52
CA ALA A 240 46.72 -2.83 -15.06
C ALA A 240 46.33 -1.35 -15.14
N GLN A 241 45.83 -0.92 -16.29
CA GLN A 241 45.25 0.41 -16.49
C GLN A 241 44.14 0.62 -15.44
N LYS A 242 44.30 1.64 -14.60
CA LYS A 242 43.35 1.93 -13.52
C LYS A 242 42.07 2.48 -14.14
N LEU A 243 40.95 1.82 -13.91
CA LEU A 243 39.64 2.25 -14.38
C LEU A 243 38.78 2.72 -13.20
N ALA A 244 37.94 3.71 -13.45
CA ALA A 244 36.91 4.18 -12.54
C ALA A 244 35.53 4.02 -13.19
N LEU A 245 34.54 3.64 -12.38
CA LEU A 245 33.14 3.65 -12.76
C LEU A 245 32.54 5.01 -12.40
N HIS A 246 31.97 5.69 -13.39
CA HIS A 246 31.27 6.95 -13.23
C HIS A 246 29.77 6.72 -13.36
N VAL A 247 29.01 7.26 -12.41
CA VAL A 247 27.54 7.18 -12.37
C VAL A 247 27.00 8.51 -11.90
N GLY A 248 26.40 9.28 -12.81
CA GLY A 248 26.03 10.67 -12.54
C GLY A 248 27.27 11.51 -12.19
N ASP A 249 27.24 12.17 -11.05
CA ASP A 249 28.32 13.02 -10.52
C ASP A 249 29.35 12.26 -9.66
N ARG A 250 29.19 10.94 -9.49
CA ARG A 250 30.04 10.12 -8.62
C ARG A 250 30.99 9.24 -9.42
N SER A 251 32.20 9.06 -8.89
CA SER A 251 33.24 8.18 -9.43
C SER A 251 33.68 7.15 -8.39
N PHE A 252 33.85 5.91 -8.81
CA PHE A 252 34.21 4.76 -7.98
C PHE A 252 35.45 4.08 -8.57
N ALA A 253 36.55 4.12 -7.84
CA ALA A 253 37.80 3.48 -8.26
C ALA A 253 37.66 1.95 -8.21
N LEU A 254 37.83 1.28 -9.35
CA LEU A 254 37.63 -0.17 -9.47
C LEU A 254 38.86 -0.99 -9.05
N ASP A 255 40.02 -0.36 -8.95
CA ASP A 255 41.27 -0.99 -8.54
C ASP A 255 41.28 -1.36 -7.04
N ALA A 256 40.50 -0.66 -6.23
CA ALA A 256 40.33 -0.96 -4.80
C ALA A 256 39.30 -2.08 -4.53
N ALA A 257 38.40 -2.35 -5.48
CA ALA A 257 37.32 -3.33 -5.31
C ALA A 257 37.77 -4.75 -5.66
N LYS A 258 37.62 -5.70 -4.74
CA LYS A 258 37.85 -7.12 -4.97
C LYS A 258 36.64 -7.75 -5.67
N PRO A 259 36.82 -8.87 -6.39
CA PRO A 259 35.67 -9.65 -6.88
C PRO A 259 34.74 -10.05 -5.72
N GLY A 260 33.46 -9.74 -5.85
CA GLY A 260 32.43 -9.88 -4.82
C GLY A 260 32.08 -8.55 -4.11
N ASP A 261 32.93 -7.53 -4.20
CA ASP A 261 32.67 -6.25 -3.54
C ASP A 261 31.59 -5.46 -4.29
N THR A 262 30.68 -4.86 -3.52
CA THR A 262 29.74 -3.86 -4.04
C THR A 262 30.50 -2.58 -4.37
N VAL A 263 30.51 -2.21 -5.65
CA VAL A 263 31.13 -0.98 -6.14
C VAL A 263 30.24 0.21 -5.84
N CYS A 264 28.97 0.12 -6.27
CA CYS A 264 27.97 1.14 -5.97
C CYS A 264 26.55 0.56 -5.95
N VAL A 265 25.66 1.30 -5.30
CA VAL A 265 24.23 1.01 -5.19
C VAL A 265 23.46 2.23 -5.69
N LEU A 266 22.64 2.04 -6.71
CA LEU A 266 21.76 3.06 -7.27
C LEU A 266 20.44 3.06 -6.50
N CYS A 267 20.04 4.22 -5.99
CA CYS A 267 18.81 4.41 -5.24
C CYS A 267 18.01 5.58 -5.80
N GLY A 268 16.70 5.55 -5.62
CA GLY A 268 15.87 6.72 -5.89
C GLY A 268 15.92 7.77 -4.78
N PRO A 269 15.38 8.96 -5.02
CA PRO A 269 15.40 10.09 -4.10
C PRO A 269 14.67 9.76 -2.79
N GLY A 270 15.27 10.09 -1.66
CA GLY A 270 14.71 9.85 -0.32
C GLY A 270 15.02 8.47 0.28
N TYR A 271 15.79 7.61 -0.41
CA TYR A 271 16.27 6.36 0.17
C TYR A 271 17.18 6.64 1.40
N PRO A 272 17.01 5.93 2.53
CA PRO A 272 17.83 6.11 3.72
C PRO A 272 19.25 5.56 3.46
N VAL A 273 20.15 6.45 3.06
CA VAL A 273 21.57 6.11 2.86
C VAL A 273 22.19 5.78 4.22
N GLY A 274 22.68 4.54 4.37
CA GLY A 274 23.30 4.09 5.61
C GLY A 274 24.66 4.73 5.90
N THR A 275 25.34 4.22 6.92
CA THR A 275 26.67 4.70 7.41
C THR A 275 27.82 4.56 6.41
N SER A 276 27.62 3.92 5.26
CA SER A 276 28.56 3.85 4.15
C SER A 276 28.11 4.73 2.96
N PRO A 277 27.95 6.06 3.12
CA PRO A 277 27.44 6.95 2.08
C PRO A 277 28.32 6.95 0.82
N GLY A 278 29.58 6.52 0.96
CA GLY A 278 30.54 6.37 -0.11
C GLY A 278 30.04 5.53 -1.29
N GLN A 279 29.16 4.54 -1.09
CA GLN A 279 28.74 3.58 -2.12
C GLN A 279 27.40 3.88 -2.80
N TYR A 280 26.61 4.82 -2.27
CA TYR A 280 25.24 5.05 -2.74
C TYR A 280 25.14 6.20 -3.73
N VAL A 281 24.55 5.97 -4.90
CA VAL A 281 24.24 7.00 -5.89
C VAL A 281 22.74 7.23 -5.88
N VAL A 282 22.32 8.40 -5.40
CA VAL A 282 20.90 8.80 -5.44
C VAL A 282 20.63 9.46 -6.78
N LEU A 283 19.78 8.84 -7.59
CA LEU A 283 19.38 9.38 -8.87
C LEU A 283 18.51 10.63 -8.67
N SER A 284 18.76 11.67 -9.47
CA SER A 284 18.10 12.98 -9.35
C SER A 284 16.71 13.05 -9.99
N GLN A 285 16.25 11.98 -10.64
CA GLN A 285 14.93 11.93 -11.28
C GLN A 285 13.82 11.92 -10.24
N THR A 286 12.92 12.90 -10.32
CA THR A 286 11.86 13.16 -9.32
C THR A 286 10.80 12.06 -9.24
N ASP A 287 10.62 11.27 -10.30
CA ASP A 287 9.59 10.23 -10.36
C ASP A 287 10.05 8.87 -9.82
N LEU A 288 11.30 8.76 -9.37
CA LEU A 288 11.83 7.53 -8.82
C LEU A 288 11.38 7.32 -7.36
N PRO A 289 10.99 6.10 -6.98
CA PRO A 289 10.68 5.77 -5.59
C PRO A 289 11.93 5.76 -4.67
N PRO A 290 11.78 5.99 -3.35
CA PRO A 290 12.87 5.96 -2.37
C PRO A 290 13.31 4.52 -2.03
N ILE A 291 13.64 3.71 -3.03
CA ILE A 291 14.07 2.31 -2.90
C ILE A 291 15.44 2.10 -3.54
N ARG A 292 16.02 0.92 -3.28
CA ARG A 292 17.18 0.42 -4.02
C ARG A 292 16.72 -0.02 -5.41
N LEU A 293 17.43 0.41 -6.44
CA LEU A 293 17.08 0.14 -7.83
C LEU A 293 18.01 -0.89 -8.47
N LEU A 294 19.32 -0.70 -8.28
CA LEU A 294 20.34 -1.54 -8.92
C LEU A 294 21.59 -1.61 -8.03
N THR A 295 22.17 -2.81 -7.91
CA THR A 295 23.46 -3.01 -7.24
C THR A 295 24.52 -3.37 -8.28
N VAL A 296 25.63 -2.65 -8.28
CA VAL A 296 26.79 -2.92 -9.15
C VAL A 296 27.85 -3.63 -8.33
N THR A 297 28.15 -4.88 -8.69
CA THR A 297 29.12 -5.72 -7.98
C THR A 297 30.31 -6.00 -8.88
N ARG A 298 31.51 -5.98 -8.30
CA ARG A 298 32.74 -6.35 -9.01
C ARG A 298 32.79 -7.86 -9.21
N GLU A 299 33.02 -8.31 -10.43
CA GLU A 299 33.35 -9.70 -10.75
C GLU A 299 34.78 -9.82 -11.27
N ARG A 300 35.27 -11.05 -11.42
CA ARG A 300 36.62 -11.30 -11.98
C ARG A 300 36.77 -10.76 -13.41
N GLN A 301 35.69 -10.83 -14.20
CA GLN A 301 35.70 -10.48 -15.62
C GLN A 301 35.11 -9.08 -15.92
N GLY A 302 34.54 -8.40 -14.93
CA GLY A 302 33.69 -7.24 -15.20
C GLY A 302 32.91 -6.71 -14.03
N LEU A 303 31.83 -6.00 -14.35
CA LEU A 303 30.83 -5.54 -13.39
C LEU A 303 29.52 -6.27 -13.64
N LYS A 304 28.97 -6.87 -12.59
CA LYS A 304 27.63 -7.47 -12.63
C LYS A 304 26.60 -6.46 -12.15
N LEU A 305 25.56 -6.31 -12.94
CA LEU A 305 24.39 -5.49 -12.64
C LEU A 305 23.31 -6.39 -12.03
N SER A 306 22.94 -6.14 -10.78
CA SER A 306 21.90 -6.92 -10.07
C SER A 306 20.72 -6.02 -9.74
N PRO A 307 19.62 -6.05 -10.53
CA PRO A 307 18.43 -5.28 -10.22
C PRO A 307 17.73 -5.83 -8.97
N GLU A 308 17.03 -4.95 -8.24
CA GLU A 308 16.19 -5.38 -7.11
C GLU A 308 14.94 -6.14 -7.62
N THR A 309 14.27 -6.91 -6.75
CA THR A 309 13.19 -7.87 -7.13
C THR A 309 12.11 -7.30 -8.04
N ASP A 310 11.76 -6.01 -7.90
CA ASP A 310 10.70 -5.35 -8.68
C ASP A 310 11.23 -4.44 -9.80
N VAL A 311 12.51 -4.58 -10.16
CA VAL A 311 13.20 -3.76 -11.17
C VAL A 311 13.61 -4.61 -12.36
N SER A 312 13.19 -4.19 -13.54
CA SER A 312 13.61 -4.72 -14.82
C SER A 312 14.72 -3.85 -15.41
N LEU A 313 15.82 -4.50 -15.79
CA LEU A 313 16.91 -3.89 -16.52
C LEU A 313 16.63 -4.03 -18.03
N GLY A 314 16.42 -2.92 -18.72
CA GLY A 314 16.31 -2.83 -20.17
C GLY A 314 17.57 -2.25 -20.82
N GLY A 315 17.69 -2.44 -22.12
CA GLY A 315 18.85 -2.08 -22.93
C GLY A 315 19.62 -3.33 -23.39
N GLU A 316 20.32 -3.21 -24.52
CA GLU A 316 21.19 -4.28 -25.04
C GLU A 316 22.49 -4.30 -24.24
N LEU A 317 22.46 -4.96 -23.09
CA LEU A 317 23.59 -5.04 -22.17
C LEU A 317 24.11 -6.48 -22.06
N PRO A 318 25.43 -6.68 -22.03
CA PRO A 318 25.98 -7.99 -21.71
C PRO A 318 25.67 -8.35 -20.26
N ALA A 319 25.58 -9.64 -19.94
CA ALA A 319 25.32 -10.13 -18.57
C ALA A 319 26.33 -9.60 -17.54
N THR A 320 27.57 -9.40 -17.98
CA THR A 320 28.65 -8.79 -17.20
C THR A 320 29.30 -7.70 -18.06
N LEU A 321 29.39 -6.47 -17.54
CA LEU A 321 30.01 -5.35 -18.25
C LEU A 321 31.53 -5.53 -18.27
N PRO A 322 32.18 -5.58 -19.45
CA PRO A 322 33.62 -5.76 -19.53
C PRO A 322 34.37 -4.54 -18.99
N LEU A 323 35.55 -4.77 -18.42
CA LEU A 323 36.42 -3.72 -17.86
C LEU A 323 37.23 -3.03 -18.96
N LYS A 324 36.54 -2.27 -19.79
CA LYS A 324 37.15 -1.46 -20.85
C LYS A 324 36.53 -0.07 -20.83
N ASP A 325 37.26 0.88 -21.40
CA ASP A 325 36.72 2.22 -21.62
C ASP A 325 35.48 2.14 -22.52
N ALA A 326 34.33 2.50 -21.97
CA ALA A 326 33.02 2.37 -22.60
C ALA A 326 31.93 3.09 -21.80
N GLU A 327 30.92 3.55 -22.53
CA GLU A 327 29.65 4.04 -21.97
C GLU A 327 28.55 2.98 -22.14
N TYR A 328 27.80 2.73 -21.08
CA TYR A 328 26.66 1.82 -21.04
C TYR A 328 25.41 2.57 -20.64
N ARG A 329 24.37 2.51 -21.49
CA ARG A 329 23.07 3.12 -21.23
C ARG A 329 22.10 2.04 -20.78
N LEU A 330 21.59 2.21 -19.57
CA LEU A 330 20.65 1.31 -18.93
C LEU A 330 19.27 1.95 -18.90
N LYS A 331 18.23 1.17 -19.14
CA LYS A 331 16.85 1.59 -18.92
C LYS A 331 16.26 0.81 -17.74
N LEU A 332 16.20 1.43 -16.57
CA LEU A 332 15.56 0.86 -15.40
C LEU A 332 14.06 1.08 -15.51
N SER A 333 13.27 0.04 -15.25
CA SER A 333 11.82 0.15 -15.13
C SER A 333 11.32 -0.75 -14.02
N GLY A 334 10.26 -0.39 -13.35
CA GLY A 334 9.75 -1.18 -12.23
C GLY A 334 8.43 -0.68 -11.70
N ARG A 335 7.95 -1.30 -10.64
CA ARG A 335 6.76 -0.85 -9.91
C ARG A 335 7.09 -0.66 -8.44
N ALA A 336 6.94 0.55 -7.94
CA ALA A 336 7.22 0.86 -6.56
C ALA A 336 6.07 0.41 -5.67
N VAL A 337 6.25 -0.66 -4.90
CA VAL A 337 5.28 -1.06 -3.89
C VAL A 337 5.42 -0.14 -2.68
N ARG A 338 4.37 0.63 -2.38
CA ARG A 338 4.24 1.38 -1.14
C ARG A 338 3.19 0.69 -0.28
N GLN A 339 3.41 0.67 1.04
CA GLN A 339 2.45 0.06 1.94
C GLN A 339 1.09 0.75 1.79
N ASN A 340 0.05 -0.04 1.49
CA ASN A 340 -1.34 0.40 1.34
C ASN A 340 -1.61 1.34 0.15
N LEU A 341 -0.73 1.38 -0.86
CA LEU A 341 -0.93 2.14 -2.09
C LEU A 341 -0.74 1.21 -3.32
N PRO A 342 -1.38 1.50 -4.45
CA PRO A 342 -1.13 0.74 -5.67
C PRO A 342 0.33 0.89 -6.11
N PRO A 343 0.92 -0.13 -6.77
CA PRO A 343 2.28 -0.04 -7.26
C PRO A 343 2.40 1.04 -8.34
N ARG A 344 3.21 2.07 -8.10
CA ARG A 344 3.45 3.14 -9.09
C ARG A 344 4.50 2.68 -10.10
N PRO A 345 4.20 2.60 -11.41
CA PRO A 345 5.22 2.32 -12.40
C PRO A 345 6.22 3.48 -12.45
N TYR A 346 7.49 3.16 -12.63
CA TYR A 346 8.54 4.16 -12.85
C TYR A 346 9.50 3.68 -13.94
N GLN A 347 10.19 4.64 -14.55
CA GLN A 347 11.22 4.41 -15.54
C GLN A 347 12.34 5.43 -15.36
N ALA A 348 13.57 5.00 -15.56
CA ALA A 348 14.76 5.79 -15.40
C ALA A 348 15.83 5.37 -16.40
N ASP A 349 16.36 6.33 -17.14
CA ASP A 349 17.55 6.13 -17.95
C ASP A 349 18.80 6.45 -17.10
N VAL A 350 19.75 5.52 -17.05
CA VAL A 350 20.99 5.63 -16.28
C VAL A 350 22.18 5.39 -17.19
N VAL A 351 23.17 6.27 -17.12
CA VAL A 351 24.43 6.14 -17.85
C VAL A 351 25.52 5.68 -16.89
N LEU A 352 26.18 4.57 -17.21
CA LEU A 352 27.40 4.12 -16.55
C LEU A 352 28.56 4.31 -17.51
N SER A 353 29.61 5.02 -17.13
CA SER A 353 30.84 5.11 -17.93
C SER A 353 32.03 4.52 -17.17
N LEU A 354 32.80 3.69 -17.85
CA LEU A 354 34.08 3.20 -17.39
C LEU A 354 35.15 4.04 -18.06
N LYS A 355 35.96 4.77 -17.29
CA LYS A 355 37.02 5.63 -17.83
C LYS A 355 38.35 5.40 -17.11
N PRO A 356 39.50 5.69 -17.73
CA PRO A 356 40.79 5.69 -17.05
C PRO A 356 40.81 6.65 -15.86
N LEU A 357 41.37 6.20 -14.74
CA LEU A 357 41.50 6.99 -13.50
C LEU A 357 42.44 8.18 -13.75
N GLY A 358 41.89 9.38 -13.93
CA GLY A 358 42.65 10.62 -14.14
C GLY A 358 42.16 11.48 -15.32
N GLU A 359 41.26 11.00 -16.15
CA GLU A 359 40.55 11.82 -17.13
C GLU A 359 39.32 12.47 -16.48
N THR A 360 39.51 13.64 -15.86
CA THR A 360 38.39 14.55 -15.59
C THR A 360 37.98 15.22 -16.90
N GLU A 361 36.70 15.14 -17.26
CA GLU A 361 36.12 15.92 -18.34
C GLU A 361 36.35 17.41 -18.07
N ASN A 362 37.11 18.07 -18.95
CA ASN A 362 37.19 19.53 -19.00
C ASN A 362 35.93 20.12 -19.62
#